data_AF-W1YSC0-F1
#
_entry.id   AF-W1YSC0-F1
#
_cell.length_a   1.000
_cell.length_b   1.000
_cell.length_c   1.000
_cell.angle_alpha   90.00
_cell.angle_beta   90.00
_cell.angle_gamma   90.00
#
_symmetry.space_group_name_H-M   'P 1'
#
loop_
_entity.id
_entity.type
_entity.pdbx_description
1 polymer ?
#
loop_
_entity_poly.entity_id
_entity_poly.type
_entity_poly.pdbx_seq_one_letter_code
_entity_poly.pdbx_strand_id
1 'polypeptide(L)'
;ASDMVGDSWARGGSREDQTLIAHHHDRWLEEQGWPLLQAADTSHSTVSDLATLRSWARTPTVMRARSTEVVSLKVRRVDEAGYPLGDAVLPGDHVRLRHDDPYLGSGTIGLKVLETSGGEGEWVTCS
;
A
#
# COMPACT_ATOMS: atom_id res chain seq x y z
N ALA A 1 -11.00 -5.08 -3.92
CA ALA A 1 -12.00 -4.95 -2.83
C ALA A 1 -11.77 -5.88 -1.63
N SER A 2 -11.05 -7.01 -1.74
CA SER A 2 -10.95 -7.99 -0.64
C SER A 2 -10.22 -7.53 0.63
N ASP A 3 -9.51 -6.39 0.58
CA ASP A 3 -8.69 -5.91 1.70
C ASP A 3 -9.07 -4.52 2.21
N MET A 4 -10.14 -3.89 1.72
CA MET A 4 -10.48 -2.52 2.13
C MET A 4 -11.04 -2.47 3.56
N VAL A 5 -10.57 -1.52 4.37
CA VAL A 5 -10.93 -1.41 5.80
C VAL A 5 -11.14 0.06 6.17
N GLY A 6 -12.31 0.38 6.72
CA GLY A 6 -12.64 1.71 7.28
C GLY A 6 -12.66 1.73 8.81
N ASP A 7 -12.71 0.57 9.44
CA ASP A 7 -12.78 0.45 10.90
C ASP A 7 -11.85 -0.66 11.39
N SER A 8 -10.91 -0.32 12.27
CA SER A 8 -9.86 -1.25 12.71
C SER A 8 -9.71 -1.28 14.22
N TRP A 9 -9.65 -2.51 14.73
CA TRP A 9 -9.47 -2.81 16.14
C TRP A 9 -8.14 -3.53 16.33
N ALA A 10 -7.31 -3.06 17.24
CA ALA A 10 -6.06 -3.72 17.63
C ALA A 10 -6.15 -4.16 19.09
N ARG A 11 -5.67 -5.36 19.38
CA ARG A 11 -5.62 -5.92 20.75
C ARG A 11 -4.19 -6.25 21.14
N GLY A 12 -3.81 -5.95 22.39
CA GLY A 12 -2.54 -6.34 23.00
C GLY A 12 -2.63 -6.52 24.51
N GLY A 13 -1.52 -6.87 25.15
CA GLY A 13 -1.42 -7.05 26.60
C GLY A 13 -2.02 -8.37 27.12
N SER A 14 -1.48 -9.52 26.71
CA SER A 14 -1.99 -10.82 27.18
C SER A 14 -1.31 -11.36 28.44
N ARG A 15 -0.34 -10.65 29.04
CA ARG A 15 0.56 -11.24 30.05
C ARG A 15 0.30 -10.89 31.52
N GLU A 16 -0.40 -9.80 31.85
CA GLU A 16 -0.53 -9.33 33.25
C GLU A 16 -1.85 -8.58 33.49
N ASP A 17 -3.00 -9.28 33.41
CA ASP A 17 -4.36 -8.80 33.76
C ASP A 17 -4.87 -7.50 33.09
N GLN A 18 -4.11 -6.90 32.18
CA GLN A 18 -4.48 -5.69 31.46
C GLN A 18 -4.57 -5.97 29.96
N THR A 19 -5.79 -6.15 29.47
CA THR A 19 -6.05 -6.18 28.02
C THR A 19 -6.15 -4.75 27.49
N LEU A 20 -5.27 -4.40 26.55
CA LEU A 20 -5.33 -3.14 25.84
C LEU A 20 -6.07 -3.32 24.51
N ILE A 21 -7.01 -2.43 24.23
CA ILE A 21 -7.73 -2.37 22.96
C ILE A 21 -7.56 -0.95 22.42
N ALA A 22 -7.07 -0.83 21.18
CA ALA A 22 -7.12 0.42 20.43
C ALA A 22 -8.08 0.28 19.27
N HIS A 23 -8.77 1.38 18.99
CA HIS A 23 -9.76 1.50 17.94
C HIS A 23 -9.40 2.69 17.07
N HIS A 24 -9.48 2.52 15.76
CA HIS A 24 -9.33 3.60 14.80
C HIS A 24 -10.39 3.46 13.70
N HIS A 25 -11.04 4.56 13.38
CA HIS A 25 -12.17 4.61 12.49
C HIS A 25 -12.01 5.77 11.51
N ASP A 26 -12.06 5.48 10.21
CA ASP A 26 -12.00 6.44 9.12
C ASP A 26 -13.30 6.38 8.31
N ARG A 27 -14.00 7.52 8.25
CA ARG A 27 -15.30 7.65 7.59
C ARG A 27 -15.20 7.84 6.10
N TRP A 28 -14.01 8.01 5.55
CA TRP A 28 -13.83 8.28 4.12
C TRP A 28 -14.53 7.24 3.23
N LEU A 29 -14.46 5.95 3.59
CA LEU A 29 -15.13 4.88 2.84
C LEU A 29 -16.67 4.99 2.91
N GLU A 30 -17.20 5.31 4.08
CA GLU A 30 -18.65 5.51 4.28
C GLU A 30 -19.16 6.73 3.51
N GLU A 31 -18.38 7.81 3.48
CA GLU A 31 -18.67 9.02 2.70
C GLU A 31 -18.68 8.73 1.18
N GLN A 32 -17.89 7.76 0.72
CA GLN A 32 -17.90 7.27 -0.67
C GLN A 32 -19.02 6.25 -0.94
N GLY A 33 -19.91 5.99 0.02
CA GLY A 33 -21.06 5.11 -0.12
C GLY A 33 -20.76 3.62 0.10
N TRP A 34 -19.57 3.28 0.59
CA TRP A 34 -19.24 1.90 0.98
C TRP A 34 -19.86 1.57 2.34
N PRO A 35 -20.28 0.31 2.58
CA PRO A 35 -20.71 -0.12 3.91
C PRO A 35 -19.53 -0.09 4.89
N LEU A 36 -19.81 -0.11 6.20
CA LEU A 36 -18.78 -0.18 7.23
C LEU A 36 -17.93 -1.45 7.07
N LEU A 37 -16.65 -1.28 6.70
CA LEU A 37 -15.70 -2.37 6.52
C LEU A 37 -14.81 -2.50 7.76
N GLN A 38 -15.08 -3.50 8.59
CA GLN A 38 -14.37 -3.73 9.86
C GLN A 38 -13.27 -4.78 9.73
N ALA A 39 -12.12 -4.52 10.36
CA ALA A 39 -11.04 -5.50 10.55
C ALA A 39 -10.58 -5.52 12.01
N ALA A 40 -10.13 -6.68 12.46
CA ALA A 40 -9.52 -6.85 13.78
C ALA A 40 -8.11 -7.44 13.62
N ASP A 41 -7.13 -6.80 14.23
CA ASP A 41 -5.76 -7.29 14.36
C ASP A 41 -5.52 -7.78 15.79
N THR A 42 -5.36 -9.09 15.92
CA THR A 42 -5.08 -9.79 17.18
C THR A 42 -3.64 -10.30 17.27
N SER A 43 -2.78 -9.91 16.33
CA SER A 43 -1.46 -10.52 16.14
C SER A 43 -0.43 -10.08 17.19
N HIS A 44 -0.73 -9.02 17.95
CA HIS A 44 0.24 -8.36 18.82
C HIS A 44 -0.05 -8.55 20.33
N SER A 45 0.10 -9.78 20.80
CA SER A 45 -0.23 -10.18 22.18
C SER A 45 0.73 -9.65 23.26
N THR A 46 1.93 -9.19 22.90
CA THR A 46 3.00 -8.80 23.84
C THR A 46 3.14 -7.29 24.06
N VAL A 47 2.37 -6.46 23.37
CA VAL A 47 2.52 -5.01 23.48
C VAL A 47 1.78 -4.46 24.68
N SER A 48 2.52 -3.71 25.50
CA SER A 48 2.05 -2.97 26.67
C SER A 48 1.96 -1.46 26.45
N ASP A 49 2.48 -0.95 25.32
CA ASP A 49 2.41 0.49 24.97
C ASP A 49 1.20 0.80 24.09
N LEU A 50 0.29 1.62 24.62
CA LEU A 50 -0.92 2.06 23.93
C LEU A 50 -0.63 2.94 22.70
N ALA A 51 0.47 3.70 22.70
CA ALA A 51 0.83 4.55 21.56
C ALA A 51 1.17 3.70 20.33
N THR A 52 1.89 2.60 20.53
CA THR A 52 2.18 1.62 19.49
C THR A 52 0.91 0.93 19.00
N LEU A 53 0.01 0.56 19.92
CA LEU A 53 -1.25 -0.11 19.59
C LEU A 53 -2.18 0.77 18.76
N ARG A 54 -2.24 2.07 19.05
CA ARG A 54 -2.97 3.07 18.24
C ARG A 54 -2.36 3.23 16.86
N SER A 55 -1.03 3.21 16.75
CA SER A 55 -0.37 3.26 15.45
C SER A 55 -0.74 2.05 14.59
N TRP A 56 -0.82 0.85 15.18
CA TRP A 56 -1.22 -0.35 14.47
C TRP A 56 -2.70 -0.41 14.12
N ALA A 57 -3.59 0.11 14.97
CA ALA A 57 -4.98 0.31 14.59
C ALA A 57 -5.10 1.27 13.40
N ARG A 58 -4.27 2.32 13.33
CA ARG A 58 -4.32 3.32 12.25
C ARG A 58 -3.77 2.82 10.91
N THR A 59 -2.71 2.01 10.90
CA THR A 59 -2.08 1.50 9.67
C THR A 59 -3.04 0.86 8.67
N PRO A 60 -3.91 -0.09 9.04
CA PRO A 60 -4.82 -0.73 8.09
C PRO A 60 -5.87 0.24 7.57
N THR A 61 -6.36 1.19 8.37
CA THR A 61 -7.32 2.20 7.87
C THR A 61 -6.65 3.14 6.86
N VAL A 62 -5.41 3.58 7.11
CA VAL A 62 -4.70 4.48 6.19
C VAL A 62 -4.24 3.76 4.92
N MET A 63 -3.67 2.56 5.05
CA MET A 63 -3.09 1.82 3.93
C MET A 63 -4.14 1.07 3.10
N ARG A 64 -5.28 0.72 3.69
CA ARG A 64 -6.35 -0.05 3.05
C ARG A 64 -7.68 0.70 2.94
N ALA A 65 -7.70 2.02 3.18
CA ALA A 65 -8.82 2.85 2.75
C ALA A 65 -9.01 2.84 1.22
N ARG A 66 -7.97 2.46 0.47
CA ARG A 66 -8.01 2.28 -0.99
C ARG A 66 -7.69 0.85 -1.34
N SER A 67 -8.22 0.37 -2.47
CA SER A 67 -7.82 -0.92 -3.00
C SER A 67 -6.32 -0.89 -3.28
N THR A 68 -5.56 -1.81 -2.68
CA THR A 68 -4.15 -1.98 -3.01
C THR A 68 -4.07 -2.52 -4.44
N GLU A 69 -3.63 -1.67 -5.36
CA GLU A 69 -3.38 -2.06 -6.74
C GLU A 69 -1.88 -2.23 -6.93
N VAL A 70 -1.48 -3.42 -7.40
CA VAL A 70 -0.11 -3.70 -7.82
C VAL A 70 -0.13 -3.74 -9.34
N VAL A 71 0.68 -2.89 -9.97
CA VAL A 71 0.75 -2.79 -11.43
C VAL A 71 2.14 -3.20 -11.87
N SER A 72 2.23 -4.28 -12.64
CA SER A 72 3.49 -4.70 -13.25
C SER A 72 3.69 -3.96 -14.58
N LEU A 73 4.77 -3.19 -14.69
CA LEU A 73 5.13 -2.42 -15.86
C LEU A 73 6.43 -2.96 -16.46
N LYS A 74 6.46 -3.16 -17.78
CA LYS A 74 7.70 -3.46 -18.51
C LYS A 74 8.31 -2.16 -18.98
N VAL A 75 9.49 -1.85 -18.46
CA VAL A 75 10.27 -0.64 -18.79
C VAL A 75 11.50 -1.06 -19.59
N ARG A 76 11.79 -0.35 -20.68
CA ARG A 76 12.99 -0.60 -21.47
C ARG A 76 14.22 -0.17 -20.69
N ARG A 77 15.30 -0.96 -20.71
CA ARG A 77 16.55 -0.64 -20.00
C ARG A 77 17.14 0.67 -20.48
N VAL A 78 17.16 0.86 -21.80
CA VAL A 78 17.67 2.06 -22.46
C VAL A 78 16.52 2.70 -23.24
N ASP A 79 16.26 3.98 -23.02
CA ASP A 79 15.27 4.71 -23.80
C ASP A 79 15.75 4.98 -25.25
N GLU A 80 14.90 5.55 -26.09
CA GLU A 80 15.28 5.91 -27.46
C GLU A 80 16.36 7.00 -27.55
N ALA A 81 16.57 7.76 -26.47
CA ALA A 81 17.61 8.77 -26.32
C ALA A 81 18.93 8.22 -25.75
N GLY A 82 19.02 6.90 -25.48
CA GLY A 82 20.21 6.25 -24.94
C GLY A 82 20.35 6.33 -23.41
N TYR A 83 19.33 6.79 -22.69
CA TYR A 83 19.36 6.90 -21.23
C TYR A 83 19.03 5.54 -20.59
N PRO A 84 19.86 5.02 -19.65
CA PRO A 84 19.62 3.74 -18.99
C PRO A 84 18.52 3.85 -17.93
N LEU A 85 17.29 4.15 -18.36
CA LEU A 85 16.14 4.40 -17.49
C LEU A 85 15.80 3.16 -16.65
N GLY A 86 15.79 1.97 -17.25
CA GLY A 86 15.42 0.74 -16.55
C GLY A 86 16.48 0.24 -15.55
N ASP A 87 17.76 0.55 -15.78
CA ASP A 87 18.85 0.19 -14.85
C ASP A 87 19.01 1.21 -13.69
N ALA A 88 18.47 2.42 -13.85
CA ALA A 88 18.48 3.46 -12.82
C ALA A 88 17.31 3.35 -11.83
N VAL A 89 16.29 2.54 -12.13
CA VAL A 89 15.12 2.35 -11.27
C VAL A 89 15.44 1.31 -10.21
N LEU A 90 15.39 1.72 -8.93
CA LEU A 90 15.63 0.84 -7.80
C LEU A 90 14.35 0.60 -6.98
N PRO A 91 14.22 -0.58 -6.32
CA PRO A 91 13.17 -0.81 -5.34
C PRO A 91 13.17 0.29 -4.26
N GLY A 92 12.02 0.91 -4.04
CA GLY A 92 11.84 2.04 -3.12
C GLY A 92 11.66 3.40 -3.80
N ASP A 93 12.01 3.52 -5.08
CA ASP A 93 11.86 4.77 -5.83
C ASP A 93 10.40 5.12 -6.11
N HIS A 94 10.14 6.42 -6.21
CA HIS A 94 8.84 6.96 -6.60
C HIS A 94 8.89 7.39 -8.06
N VAL A 95 8.07 6.74 -8.88
CA VAL A 95 8.00 6.96 -10.33
C VAL A 95 6.67 7.64 -10.66
N ARG A 96 6.69 8.56 -11.61
CA ARG A 96 5.46 9.12 -12.19
C ARG A 96 5.24 8.52 -13.56
N LEU A 97 4.23 7.67 -13.68
CA LEU A 97 3.79 7.12 -14.94
C LEU A 97 2.82 8.08 -15.60
N ARG A 98 3.24 8.67 -16.73
CA ARG A 98 2.31 9.38 -17.62
C ARG A 98 1.68 8.36 -18.55
N HIS A 99 0.36 8.27 -18.55
CA HIS A 99 -0.39 7.43 -19.48
C HIS A 99 -1.22 8.32 -20.42
N ASP A 100 -1.37 7.85 -21.64
CA ASP A 100 -2.31 8.39 -22.62
C ASP A 100 -2.95 7.18 -23.29
N ASP A 101 -4.11 6.78 -22.79
CA ASP A 101 -4.81 5.57 -23.19
C ASP A 101 -6.30 5.88 -23.40
N PRO A 102 -6.94 5.34 -24.44
CA PRO A 102 -8.34 5.64 -24.74
C PRO A 102 -9.34 5.15 -23.67
N TYR A 103 -8.96 4.21 -22.81
CA TYR A 103 -9.83 3.66 -21.75
C TYR A 103 -9.53 4.29 -20.39
N LEU A 104 -8.25 4.55 -20.07
CA LEU A 104 -7.83 5.19 -18.81
C LEU A 104 -7.80 6.71 -18.89
N GLY A 105 -7.94 7.28 -20.10
CA GLY A 105 -7.73 8.68 -20.39
C GLY A 105 -6.24 9.06 -20.41
N SER A 106 -5.98 10.37 -20.43
CA SER A 106 -4.65 10.93 -20.24
C SER A 106 -4.47 11.39 -18.79
N GLY A 107 -3.36 10.99 -18.17
CA GLY A 107 -3.14 11.23 -16.75
C GLY A 107 -1.73 10.93 -16.29
N THR A 108 -1.46 11.24 -15.02
CA THR A 108 -0.21 10.89 -14.35
C THR A 108 -0.52 10.13 -13.07
N ILE A 109 0.03 8.94 -12.95
CA ILE A 109 -0.11 8.07 -11.78
C ILE A 109 1.24 8.04 -11.05
N GLY A 110 1.23 8.38 -9.77
CA GLY A 110 2.39 8.21 -8.90
C GLY A 110 2.44 6.77 -8.40
N LEU A 111 3.51 6.06 -8.72
CA LEU A 111 3.73 4.67 -8.31
C LEU A 111 5.01 4.59 -7.47
N LYS A 112 5.03 3.65 -6.54
CA LYS A 112 6.25 3.28 -5.81
C LYS A 112 6.71 1.93 -6.31
N VAL A 113 7.99 1.82 -6.66
CA VAL A 113 8.59 0.56 -7.10
C VAL A 113 8.80 -0.31 -5.87
N LEU A 114 8.16 -1.47 -5.85
CA LEU A 114 8.27 -2.48 -4.79
C LEU A 114 9.39 -3.46 -5.13
N GLU A 115 9.47 -3.86 -6.39
CA GLU A 115 10.47 -4.79 -6.88
C GLU A 115 10.81 -4.52 -8.35
N THR A 116 12.03 -4.89 -8.72
CA THR A 116 12.49 -4.89 -10.11
C THR A 116 12.98 -6.28 -10.44
N SER A 117 12.38 -6.90 -11.46
CA SER A 117 12.76 -8.22 -11.95
C SER A 117 13.13 -8.15 -13.43
N GLY A 118 14.31 -8.67 -13.79
CA GLY A 118 14.79 -8.65 -15.16
C GLY A 118 16.19 -9.24 -15.28
N GLY A 119 16.35 -10.27 -16.11
CA GLY A 119 17.65 -10.81 -16.50
C GLY A 119 18.36 -9.93 -17.54
N GLU A 120 19.36 -10.48 -18.25
CA GLU A 120 20.15 -9.80 -19.32
C GLU A 120 19.36 -9.38 -20.58
N GLY A 121 18.03 -9.22 -20.48
CA GLY A 121 17.19 -8.75 -21.57
C GLY A 121 17.08 -7.22 -21.62
N GLU A 122 16.58 -6.70 -22.74
CA GLU A 122 16.37 -5.26 -23.00
C GLU A 122 15.27 -4.62 -22.13
N TRP A 123 14.48 -5.43 -21.41
CA TRP A 123 13.34 -4.99 -20.62
C TRP A 123 13.48 -5.40 -19.15
N VAL A 124 13.17 -4.47 -18.25
CA VAL A 124 13.05 -4.69 -16.80
C VAL A 124 11.57 -4.63 -16.45
N THR A 125 11.10 -5.56 -15.63
CA THR A 125 9.74 -5.56 -15.09
C THR A 125 9.77 -4.93 -13.70
N CYS A 126 9.01 -3.86 -13.51
CA CYS A 126 8.84 -3.18 -12.23
C CYS A 126 7.44 -3.47 -11.68
N SER A 127 7.33 -3.93 -10.44
CA SER A 127 6.07 -4.09 -9.69
C SER A 127 6.05 -3.24 -8.43
#